data_AF-A0A954YA87-F1
#
_entry.id   AF-A0A954YA87-F1
#
_cell.length_a   1.000
_cell.length_b   1.000
_cell.length_c   1.000
_cell.angle_alpha   90.00
_cell.angle_beta   90.00
_cell.angle_gamma   90.00
#
_symmetry.space_group_name_H-M   'P 1'
#
loop_
_entity.id
_entity.type
_entity.pdbx_description
1 polymer ?
#
loop_
_entity_poly.entity_id
_entity_poly.type
_entity_poly.pdbx_seq_one_letter_code
_entity_poly.pdbx_strand_id
1 'polypeptide(L)'
;MVQTAFIFVLGFLAALLLGLMAAPTVWRRAVYLTRRRIEAALPLTANELYAEKDKLRAEHAMEVRPVELQLHNLREADTAQKVLIEEQADKLKDFEAKLAASEKKSIDMRGEMASLTDRAHELTTELSETSILLESTRTELDMRTGELKSALRKVKDREAEMEEGAAELKEAAKREEVRKSEIAERDKRIAELESALGARTEELQEANGELQVRAGRLEENAAELKKAAVLASAQKSEIAERDARIEDLNATLAARVDDLKKANRELDERARKLEENAVELRNAAQREAAQKSDISERDAYIRKINVTIAELKHGREELQRGLREMNAKGTATGTVLATERKRYGQVEAKLERVIAANSVLEEKLERREADIQRAREDMTAGARALREMEARAMAAERENKRHESHIAAMTLRIDGLRETAFGEKGRDQMVEELQARMAQQWAAFETLEEERDAIQQQLADAKSAANGDTAAGDAVLREKLNQLAAEVVAMAARIEGPQSRINTLVGDEASVRGDVVSLAERIKALQRAQSAQRGSA
;
A
#
# COMPACT_ATOMS: atom_id res chain seq x y z
N MET A 1 -13.63 77.04 -96.95
CA MET A 1 -13.71 76.88 -95.48
C MET A 1 -13.70 75.40 -95.06
N VAL A 2 -14.51 74.52 -95.69
CA VAL A 2 -14.56 73.09 -95.29
C VAL A 2 -13.31 72.28 -95.71
N GLN A 3 -12.72 72.57 -96.88
CA GLN A 3 -11.52 71.85 -97.37
C GLN A 3 -10.27 72.04 -96.48
N THR A 4 -10.05 73.24 -95.95
CA THR A 4 -8.95 73.53 -95.02
C THR A 4 -9.12 72.83 -93.68
N ALA A 5 -10.36 72.66 -93.20
CA ALA A 5 -10.65 71.90 -91.98
C ALA A 5 -10.32 70.41 -92.15
N PHE A 6 -10.65 69.79 -93.30
CA PHE A 6 -10.33 68.37 -93.56
C PHE A 6 -8.83 68.10 -93.65
N ILE A 7 -8.05 68.98 -94.29
CA ILE A 7 -6.58 68.83 -94.35
C ILE A 7 -5.97 68.96 -92.95
N PHE A 8 -6.48 69.87 -92.12
CA PHE A 8 -6.03 70.02 -90.74
C PHE A 8 -6.35 68.79 -89.88
N VAL A 9 -7.57 68.25 -89.97
CA VAL A 9 -7.97 67.04 -89.25
C VAL A 9 -7.17 65.83 -89.74
N LEU A 10 -6.97 65.68 -91.05
CA LEU A 10 -6.17 64.59 -91.61
C LEU A 10 -4.70 64.69 -91.19
N GLY A 11 -4.13 65.89 -91.19
CA GLY A 11 -2.77 66.15 -90.70
C GLY A 11 -2.62 65.85 -89.21
N PHE A 12 -3.60 66.26 -88.39
CA PHE A 12 -3.64 65.94 -86.96
C PHE A 12 -3.75 64.43 -86.72
N LEU A 13 -4.60 63.73 -87.47
CA LEU A 13 -4.77 62.29 -87.35
C LEU A 13 -3.49 61.54 -87.77
N ALA A 14 -2.80 61.99 -88.83
CA ALA A 14 -1.54 61.42 -89.27
C ALA A 14 -0.41 61.65 -88.24
N ALA A 15 -0.34 62.85 -87.64
CA ALA A 15 0.61 63.16 -86.57
C ALA A 15 0.33 62.32 -85.31
N LEU A 16 -0.95 62.14 -84.95
CA LEU A 16 -1.36 61.30 -83.84
C LEU A 16 -0.96 59.84 -84.08
N LEU A 17 -1.19 59.33 -85.30
CA LEU A 17 -0.82 57.97 -85.70
C LEU A 17 0.71 57.74 -85.58
N LEU A 18 1.51 58.67 -86.08
CA LEU A 18 2.97 58.60 -85.97
C LEU A 18 3.44 58.70 -84.52
N GLY A 19 2.81 59.55 -83.70
CA GLY A 19 3.07 59.65 -82.27
C GLY A 19 2.78 58.34 -81.53
N LEU A 20 1.67 57.68 -81.85
CA LEU A 20 1.29 56.38 -81.27
C LEU A 20 2.26 55.26 -81.66
N MET A 21 2.83 55.31 -82.86
CA MET A 21 3.83 54.36 -83.32
C MET A 21 5.20 54.57 -82.64
N ALA A 22 5.57 55.82 -82.33
CA ALA A 22 6.81 56.16 -81.64
C ALA A 22 6.73 56.03 -80.10
N ALA A 23 5.53 56.18 -79.50
CA ALA A 23 5.32 56.04 -78.07
C ALA A 23 5.89 54.74 -77.44
N PRO A 24 5.67 53.53 -78.01
CA PRO A 24 6.18 52.30 -77.41
C PRO A 24 7.71 52.18 -77.45
N THR A 25 8.40 52.78 -78.43
CA THR A 25 9.87 52.71 -78.49
C THR A 25 10.52 53.67 -77.49
N VAL A 26 9.96 54.87 -77.34
CA VAL A 26 10.43 55.84 -76.33
C VAL A 26 10.17 55.30 -74.92
N TRP A 27 9.00 54.70 -74.66
CA TRP A 27 8.70 54.09 -73.35
C TRP A 27 9.66 52.94 -73.02
N ARG A 28 9.93 52.03 -73.96
CA ARG A 28 10.88 50.93 -73.76
C ARG A 28 12.27 51.46 -73.41
N ARG A 29 12.71 52.53 -74.06
CA ARG A 29 14.03 53.13 -73.82
C ARG A 29 14.10 53.86 -72.47
N ALA A 30 13.03 54.56 -72.09
CA ALA A 30 12.91 55.19 -70.77
C ALA A 30 12.97 54.15 -69.64
N VAL A 31 12.21 53.05 -69.75
CA VAL A 31 12.22 51.95 -68.76
C VAL A 31 13.58 51.27 -68.66
N TYR A 32 14.26 51.06 -69.79
CA TYR A 32 15.61 50.47 -69.76
C TYR A 32 16.62 51.37 -69.05
N LEU A 33 16.59 52.68 -69.32
CA LEU A 33 17.51 53.64 -68.70
C LEU A 33 17.23 53.81 -67.20
N THR A 34 15.95 53.86 -66.78
CA THR A 34 15.62 53.92 -65.34
C THR A 34 15.99 52.63 -64.63
N ARG A 35 15.72 51.47 -65.24
CA ARG A 35 16.14 50.17 -64.70
C ARG A 35 17.66 50.08 -64.54
N ARG A 36 18.42 50.45 -65.57
CA ARG A 36 19.89 50.43 -65.52
C ARG A 36 20.46 51.42 -64.49
N ARG A 37 19.79 52.54 -64.25
CA ARG A 37 20.20 53.53 -63.24
C ARG A 37 19.88 53.06 -61.82
N ILE A 38 18.77 52.35 -61.62
CA ILE A 38 18.38 51.73 -60.34
C ILE A 38 19.32 50.56 -60.02
N GLU A 39 19.60 49.70 -61.01
CA GLU A 39 20.54 48.57 -60.86
C GLU A 39 21.97 49.05 -60.57
N ALA A 40 22.38 50.23 -61.06
CA ALA A 40 23.69 50.82 -60.75
C ALA A 40 23.75 51.59 -59.41
N ALA A 41 22.59 52.03 -58.88
CA ALA A 41 22.50 52.80 -57.64
C ALA A 41 22.29 51.93 -56.39
N LEU A 42 21.91 50.66 -56.55
CA LEU A 42 21.76 49.70 -55.46
C LEU A 42 22.97 48.74 -55.46
N PRO A 43 23.98 48.95 -54.61
CA PRO A 43 25.17 48.09 -54.55
C PRO A 43 24.93 46.82 -53.72
N LEU A 44 23.79 46.17 -53.90
CA LEU A 44 23.46 44.89 -53.25
C LEU A 44 22.91 43.94 -54.30
N THR A 45 23.67 42.88 -54.58
CA THR A 45 23.23 41.79 -55.44
C THR A 45 22.02 41.08 -54.80
N ALA A 46 21.13 40.48 -55.59
CA ALA A 46 19.92 39.82 -55.06
C ALA A 46 20.24 38.79 -53.96
N ASN A 47 21.38 38.11 -54.08
CA ASN A 47 21.85 37.14 -53.08
C ASN A 47 22.25 37.80 -51.75
N GLU A 48 22.84 39.00 -51.77
CA GLU A 48 23.17 39.76 -50.56
C GLU A 48 21.90 40.27 -49.87
N LEU A 49 20.87 40.65 -50.64
CA LEU A 49 19.56 41.03 -50.08
C LEU A 49 18.86 39.84 -49.39
N TYR A 50 18.97 38.63 -49.96
CA TYR A 50 18.49 37.41 -49.31
C TYR A 50 19.31 37.06 -48.07
N ALA A 51 20.63 37.22 -48.12
CA ALA A 51 21.50 36.99 -46.98
C ALA A 51 21.24 37.97 -45.82
N GLU A 52 21.03 39.26 -46.10
CA GLU A 52 20.61 40.24 -45.07
C GLU A 52 19.24 39.91 -44.49
N LYS A 53 18.29 39.49 -45.33
CA LYS A 53 16.96 39.07 -44.87
C LYS A 53 17.03 37.85 -43.95
N ASP A 54 17.84 36.86 -44.31
CA ASP A 54 18.01 35.67 -43.48
C ASP A 54 18.85 35.95 -42.23
N LYS A 55 19.82 36.87 -42.31
CA LYS A 55 20.55 37.40 -41.15
C LYS A 55 19.61 38.13 -40.17
N LEU A 56 18.73 39.02 -40.65
CA LEU A 56 17.73 39.71 -39.84
C LEU A 56 16.74 38.74 -39.19
N ARG A 57 16.35 37.66 -39.88
CA ARG A 57 15.53 36.59 -39.30
C ARG A 57 16.27 35.81 -38.23
N ALA A 58 17.55 35.52 -38.45
CA ALA A 58 18.38 34.85 -37.47
C ALA A 58 18.62 35.73 -36.23
N GLU A 59 18.92 37.02 -36.42
CA GLU A 59 19.07 37.99 -35.33
C GLU A 59 17.77 38.09 -34.53
N HIS A 60 16.62 38.26 -35.19
CA HIS A 60 15.33 38.30 -34.51
C HIS A 60 15.02 36.99 -33.76
N ALA A 61 15.28 35.83 -34.37
CA ALA A 61 15.10 34.54 -33.72
C ALA A 61 16.03 34.35 -32.50
N MET A 62 17.28 34.84 -32.60
CA MET A 62 18.27 34.79 -31.53
C MET A 62 17.99 35.78 -30.41
N GLU A 63 17.33 36.91 -30.69
CA GLU A 63 16.87 37.85 -29.66
C GLU A 63 15.58 37.38 -28.97
N VAL A 64 14.66 36.77 -29.72
CA VAL A 64 13.36 36.31 -29.19
C VAL A 64 13.51 35.02 -28.38
N ARG A 65 14.33 34.07 -28.82
CA ARG A 65 14.43 32.75 -28.18
C ARG A 65 14.84 32.80 -26.69
N PRO A 66 15.84 33.59 -26.26
CA PRO A 66 16.18 33.71 -24.84
C PRO A 66 15.03 34.27 -24.01
N VAL A 67 14.30 35.26 -24.54
CA VAL A 67 13.15 35.86 -23.86
C VAL A 67 11.99 34.87 -23.76
N GLU A 68 11.73 34.09 -24.81
CA GLU A 68 10.74 33.00 -24.78
C GLU A 68 11.11 31.93 -23.76
N LEU A 69 12.38 31.56 -23.66
CA LEU A 69 12.87 30.58 -22.68
C LEU A 69 12.77 31.14 -21.25
N GLN A 70 13.11 32.41 -21.04
CA GLN A 70 12.92 33.07 -19.74
C GLN A 70 11.44 33.15 -19.37
N LEU A 71 10.56 33.49 -20.32
CA LEU A 71 9.12 33.53 -20.11
C LEU A 71 8.57 32.13 -19.79
N HIS A 72 9.06 31.09 -20.47
CA HIS A 72 8.69 29.71 -20.19
C HIS A 72 9.13 29.29 -18.80
N ASN A 73 10.39 29.52 -18.43
CA ASN A 73 10.93 29.20 -17.11
C ASN A 73 10.21 29.96 -15.99
N LEU A 74 9.87 31.23 -16.22
CA LEU A 74 9.07 32.03 -15.28
C LEU A 74 7.64 31.49 -15.14
N ARG A 75 7.02 31.06 -16.25
CA ARG A 75 5.70 30.42 -16.21
C ARG A 75 5.74 29.08 -15.50
N GLU A 76 6.77 28.26 -15.74
CA GLU A 76 6.96 26.99 -15.03
C GLU A 76 7.24 27.22 -13.54
N ALA A 77 8.01 28.24 -13.17
CA ALA A 77 8.22 28.61 -11.78
C ALA A 77 6.94 29.14 -11.13
N ASP A 78 6.14 29.95 -11.83
CA ASP A 78 4.85 30.46 -11.36
C ASP A 78 3.82 29.33 -11.20
N THR A 79 3.75 28.37 -12.13
CA THR A 79 2.87 27.21 -11.98
C THR A 79 3.33 26.31 -10.83
N ALA A 80 4.63 26.07 -10.68
CA ALA A 80 5.17 25.31 -9.55
C ALA A 80 4.87 26.01 -8.22
N GLN A 81 5.02 27.33 -8.14
CA GLN A 81 4.67 28.11 -6.96
C GLN A 81 3.18 28.06 -6.66
N LYS A 82 2.31 28.17 -7.67
CA LYS A 82 0.85 28.05 -7.50
C LYS A 82 0.46 26.69 -6.95
N VAL A 83 1.04 25.61 -7.47
CA VAL A 83 0.80 24.25 -6.96
C VAL A 83 1.25 24.12 -5.49
N LEU A 84 2.42 24.68 -5.14
CA LEU A 84 2.88 24.69 -3.74
C LEU A 84 1.97 25.52 -2.83
N ILE A 85 1.48 26.66 -3.31
CA ILE A 85 0.53 27.51 -2.56
C ILE A 85 -0.81 26.77 -2.37
N GLU A 86 -1.31 26.08 -3.39
CA GLU A 86 -2.52 25.24 -3.29
C GLU A 86 -2.32 24.10 -2.28
N GLU A 87 -1.19 23.39 -2.35
CA GLU A 87 -0.87 22.33 -1.39
C GLU A 87 -0.72 22.87 0.04
N GLN A 88 -0.12 24.05 0.21
CA GLN A 88 -0.03 24.73 1.51
C GLN A 88 -1.40 25.22 1.99
N ALA A 89 -2.26 25.70 1.10
CA ALA A 89 -3.62 26.12 1.42
C ALA A 89 -4.48 24.94 1.87
N ASP A 90 -4.32 23.77 1.25
CA ASP A 90 -5.01 22.54 1.66
C ASP A 90 -4.50 22.04 3.02
N LYS A 91 -3.17 22.07 3.25
CA LYS A 91 -2.60 21.79 4.57
C LYS A 91 -3.10 22.78 5.64
N LEU A 92 -3.21 24.06 5.30
CA LEU A 92 -3.75 25.10 6.20
C LEU A 92 -5.22 24.82 6.54
N LYS A 93 -6.06 24.49 5.55
CA LYS A 93 -7.45 24.10 5.79
C LYS A 93 -7.55 22.86 6.68
N ASP A 94 -6.71 21.86 6.46
CA ASP A 94 -6.66 20.66 7.31
C ASP A 94 -6.21 21.00 8.74
N PHE A 95 -5.26 21.91 8.91
CA PHE A 95 -4.83 22.37 10.23
C PHE A 95 -5.89 23.22 10.91
N GLU A 96 -6.57 24.11 10.19
CA GLU A 96 -7.70 24.90 10.69
C GLU A 96 -8.85 23.98 11.13
N ALA A 97 -9.17 22.95 10.34
CA ALA A 97 -10.18 21.96 10.70
C ALA A 97 -9.79 21.16 11.95
N LYS A 98 -8.51 20.76 12.09
CA LYS A 98 -7.99 20.10 13.30
C LYS A 98 -7.99 21.03 14.51
N LEU A 99 -7.65 22.30 14.32
CA LEU A 99 -7.65 23.31 15.38
C LEU A 99 -9.07 23.54 15.87
N ALA A 100 -10.03 23.76 14.96
CA ALA A 100 -11.44 23.91 15.29
C ALA A 100 -12.02 22.67 15.99
N ALA A 101 -11.66 21.46 15.54
CA ALA A 101 -12.05 20.22 16.20
C ALA A 101 -11.44 20.10 17.61
N SER A 102 -10.18 20.50 17.79
CA SER A 102 -9.50 20.52 19.09
C SER A 102 -10.09 21.57 20.03
N GLU A 103 -10.43 22.75 19.52
CA GLU A 103 -11.10 23.81 20.28
C GLU A 103 -12.49 23.37 20.73
N LYS A 104 -13.28 22.76 19.83
CA LYS A 104 -14.57 22.17 20.19
C LYS A 104 -14.42 21.13 21.27
N LYS A 105 -13.45 20.21 21.14
CA LYS A 105 -13.16 19.20 22.17
C LYS A 105 -12.74 19.84 23.51
N SER A 106 -11.99 20.95 23.47
CA SER A 106 -11.60 21.70 24.67
C SER A 106 -12.80 22.36 25.36
N ILE A 107 -13.74 22.91 24.56
CA ILE A 107 -15.00 23.47 25.07
C ILE A 107 -15.87 22.36 25.67
N ASP A 108 -16.03 21.23 24.98
CA ASP A 108 -16.80 20.08 25.46
C ASP A 108 -16.20 19.54 26.78
N MET A 109 -14.89 19.34 26.85
CA MET A 109 -14.20 18.91 28.08
C MET A 109 -14.31 19.94 29.21
N ARG A 110 -14.26 21.24 28.91
CA ARG A 110 -14.52 22.28 29.95
C ARG A 110 -15.97 22.25 30.43
N GLY A 111 -16.92 21.98 29.54
CA GLY A 111 -18.33 21.80 29.88
C GLY A 111 -18.55 20.58 30.80
N GLU A 112 -17.88 19.47 30.51
CA GLU A 112 -17.86 18.28 31.38
C GLU A 112 -17.20 18.57 32.73
N MET A 113 -16.07 19.30 32.76
CA MET A 113 -15.43 19.69 34.01
C MET A 113 -16.31 20.64 34.85
N ALA A 114 -17.02 21.56 34.22
CA ALA A 114 -17.97 22.44 34.90
C ALA A 114 -19.13 21.63 35.49
N SER A 115 -19.76 20.74 34.73
CA SER A 115 -20.86 19.92 35.23
C SER A 115 -20.44 18.94 36.33
N LEU A 116 -19.24 18.36 36.24
CA LEU A 116 -18.66 17.55 37.32
C LEU A 116 -18.36 18.38 38.57
N THR A 117 -17.91 19.63 38.41
CA THR A 117 -17.68 20.55 39.53
C THR A 117 -18.99 20.94 40.20
N ASP A 118 -20.02 21.26 39.43
CA ASP A 118 -21.37 21.56 39.94
C ASP A 118 -21.94 20.35 40.69
N ARG A 119 -21.80 19.15 40.13
CA ARG A 119 -22.25 17.92 40.80
C ARG A 119 -21.46 17.61 42.07
N ALA A 120 -20.16 17.91 42.09
CA ALA A 120 -19.34 17.77 43.29
C ALA A 120 -19.78 18.76 44.38
N HIS A 121 -20.12 20.00 44.00
CA HIS A 121 -20.69 20.98 44.94
C HIS A 121 -22.04 20.55 45.46
N GLU A 122 -22.94 20.06 44.59
CA GLU A 122 -24.25 19.56 44.97
C GLU A 122 -24.15 18.36 45.93
N LEU A 123 -23.28 17.40 45.64
CA LEU A 123 -23.01 16.28 46.56
C LEU A 123 -22.39 16.75 47.88
N THR A 124 -21.57 17.81 47.85
CA THR A 124 -20.98 18.37 49.08
C THR A 124 -22.05 19.07 49.93
N THR A 125 -23.00 19.77 49.30
CA THR A 125 -24.14 20.37 50.01
C THR A 125 -25.11 19.31 50.53
N GLU A 126 -25.42 18.27 49.75
CA GLU A 126 -26.22 17.13 50.23
C GLU A 126 -25.51 16.43 51.41
N LEU A 127 -24.19 16.26 51.37
CA LEU A 127 -23.43 15.67 52.47
C LEU A 127 -23.44 16.56 53.72
N SER A 128 -23.34 17.89 53.57
CA SER A 128 -23.40 18.79 54.72
C SER A 128 -24.80 18.86 55.32
N GLU A 129 -25.84 18.90 54.49
CA GLU A 129 -27.24 18.84 54.93
C GLU A 129 -27.55 17.53 55.66
N THR A 130 -27.16 16.39 55.08
CA THR A 130 -27.34 15.09 55.73
C THR A 130 -26.53 14.98 57.01
N SER A 131 -25.32 15.54 57.06
CA SER A 131 -24.52 15.61 58.29
C SER A 131 -25.19 16.44 59.38
N ILE A 132 -25.75 17.62 59.03
CA ILE A 132 -26.49 18.48 59.96
C ILE A 132 -27.75 17.76 60.47
N LEU A 133 -28.48 17.08 59.60
CA LEU A 133 -29.65 16.27 59.98
C LEU A 133 -29.27 15.08 60.87
N LEU A 134 -28.13 14.45 60.63
CA LEU A 134 -27.62 13.36 61.48
C LEU A 134 -27.22 13.87 62.86
N GLU A 135 -26.63 15.06 62.92
CA GLU A 135 -26.27 15.70 64.18
C GLU A 135 -27.51 16.18 64.95
N SER A 136 -28.52 16.73 64.26
CA SER A 136 -29.80 17.11 64.88
C SER A 136 -30.55 15.89 65.42
N THR A 137 -30.67 14.81 64.63
CA THR A 137 -31.29 13.56 65.10
C THR A 137 -30.51 12.91 66.24
N ARG A 138 -29.17 13.01 66.23
CA ARG A 138 -28.34 12.55 67.34
C ARG A 138 -28.57 13.35 68.62
N THR A 139 -28.60 14.68 68.54
CA THR A 139 -28.90 15.52 69.71
C THR A 139 -30.32 15.29 70.23
N GLU A 140 -31.29 15.07 69.34
CA GLU A 140 -32.66 14.71 69.74
C GLU A 140 -32.70 13.34 70.44
N LEU A 141 -31.99 12.33 69.92
CA LEU A 141 -31.85 11.04 70.60
C LEU A 141 -31.19 11.17 71.97
N ASP A 142 -30.15 11.99 72.11
CA ASP A 142 -29.50 12.25 73.40
C ASP A 142 -30.47 12.93 74.39
N MET A 143 -31.27 13.89 73.93
CA MET A 143 -32.32 14.51 74.74
C MET A 143 -33.39 13.49 75.15
N ARG A 144 -33.92 12.70 74.21
CA ARG A 144 -34.90 11.63 74.50
C ARG A 144 -34.35 10.59 75.47
N THR A 145 -33.06 10.25 75.35
CA THR A 145 -32.39 9.34 76.27
C THR A 145 -32.27 9.96 77.68
N GLY A 146 -32.00 11.26 77.77
CA GLY A 146 -32.03 12.02 79.01
C GLY A 146 -33.43 12.08 79.65
N GLU A 147 -34.45 12.37 78.85
CA GLU A 147 -35.87 12.36 79.27
C GLU A 147 -36.27 10.98 79.79
N LEU A 148 -35.95 9.90 79.06
CA LEU A 148 -36.19 8.51 79.48
C LEU A 148 -35.50 8.18 80.81
N LYS A 149 -34.23 8.55 81.00
CA LYS A 149 -33.54 8.37 82.29
C LYS A 149 -34.24 9.12 83.42
N SER A 150 -34.71 10.34 83.16
CA SER A 150 -35.42 11.14 84.15
C SER A 150 -36.80 10.56 84.49
N ALA A 151 -37.53 10.05 83.49
CA ALA A 151 -38.81 9.38 83.66
C ALA A 151 -38.63 8.07 84.44
N LEU A 152 -37.58 7.30 84.14
CA LEU A 152 -37.25 6.07 84.87
C LEU A 152 -36.95 6.36 86.35
N ARG A 153 -36.27 7.47 86.67
CA ARG A 153 -36.09 7.92 88.06
C ARG A 153 -37.42 8.24 88.72
N LYS A 154 -38.29 9.03 88.07
CA LYS A 154 -39.63 9.33 88.59
C LYS A 154 -40.49 8.09 88.81
N VAL A 155 -40.38 7.08 87.95
CA VAL A 155 -41.06 5.80 88.12
C VAL A 155 -40.51 5.07 89.34
N LYS A 156 -39.19 4.98 89.50
CA LYS A 156 -38.57 4.39 90.70
C LYS A 156 -38.96 5.11 91.99
N ASP A 157 -38.96 6.44 91.97
CA ASP A 157 -39.35 7.24 93.13
C ASP A 157 -40.82 6.97 93.50
N ARG A 158 -41.71 6.92 92.50
CA ARG A 158 -43.12 6.52 92.70
C ARG A 158 -43.30 5.08 93.16
N GLU A 159 -42.49 4.14 92.66
CA GLU A 159 -42.50 2.76 93.14
C GLU A 159 -42.13 2.70 94.63
N ALA A 160 -41.12 3.46 95.06
CA ALA A 160 -40.74 3.58 96.46
C ALA A 160 -41.85 4.25 97.31
N GLU A 161 -42.46 5.34 96.81
CA GLU A 161 -43.62 5.98 97.46
C GLU A 161 -44.81 5.02 97.59
N MET A 162 -45.05 4.18 96.58
CA MET A 162 -46.11 3.17 96.61
C MET A 162 -45.80 2.02 97.57
N GLU A 163 -44.53 1.61 97.71
CA GLU A 163 -44.11 0.64 98.73
C GLU A 163 -44.25 1.21 100.15
N GLU A 164 -43.88 2.47 100.35
CA GLU A 164 -44.05 3.18 101.62
C GLU A 164 -45.54 3.33 101.98
N GLY A 165 -46.36 3.80 101.03
CA GLY A 165 -47.82 3.88 101.21
C GLY A 165 -48.47 2.52 101.46
N ALA A 166 -47.99 1.44 100.82
CA ALA A 166 -48.46 0.08 101.10
C ALA A 166 -48.08 -0.41 102.52
N ALA A 167 -46.92 0.00 103.03
CA ALA A 167 -46.50 -0.28 104.40
C ALA A 167 -47.35 0.49 105.42
N GLU A 168 -47.63 1.77 105.15
CA GLU A 168 -48.54 2.59 105.96
C GLU A 168 -49.96 2.02 106.00
N LEU A 169 -50.48 1.56 104.86
CA LEU A 169 -51.79 0.90 104.79
C LEU A 169 -51.83 -0.42 105.58
N LYS A 170 -50.74 -1.20 105.58
CA LYS A 170 -50.63 -2.40 106.43
C LYS A 170 -50.65 -2.05 107.91
N GLU A 171 -49.96 -0.98 108.33
CA GLU A 171 -50.00 -0.51 109.72
C GLU A 171 -51.37 0.07 110.09
N ALA A 172 -52.02 0.80 109.18
CA ALA A 172 -53.38 1.29 109.38
C ALA A 172 -54.39 0.14 109.53
N ALA A 173 -54.27 -0.93 108.73
CA ALA A 173 -55.11 -2.12 108.85
C ALA A 173 -54.94 -2.83 110.21
N LYS A 174 -53.70 -2.96 110.70
CA LYS A 174 -53.45 -3.49 112.06
C LYS A 174 -54.09 -2.61 113.13
N ARG A 175 -54.01 -1.29 113.01
CA ARG A 175 -54.65 -0.34 113.95
C ARG A 175 -56.17 -0.43 113.91
N GLU A 176 -56.76 -0.64 112.74
CA GLU A 176 -58.20 -0.86 112.59
C GLU A 176 -58.63 -2.16 113.30
N GLU A 177 -57.85 -3.23 113.18
CA GLU A 177 -58.12 -4.52 113.83
C GLU A 177 -58.03 -4.42 115.37
N VAL A 178 -57.04 -3.68 115.88
CA VAL A 178 -56.96 -3.33 117.32
C VAL A 178 -58.19 -2.52 117.75
N ARG A 179 -58.60 -1.49 117.00
CA ARG A 179 -59.80 -0.69 117.33
C ARG A 179 -61.09 -1.52 117.31
N LYS A 180 -61.24 -2.46 116.38
CA LYS A 180 -62.37 -3.40 116.37
C LYS A 180 -62.40 -4.26 117.64
N SER A 181 -61.23 -4.70 118.13
CA SER A 181 -61.15 -5.44 119.40
C SER A 181 -61.53 -4.58 120.62
N GLU A 182 -61.11 -3.31 120.66
CA GLU A 182 -61.49 -2.36 121.73
C GLU A 182 -62.98 -2.02 121.71
N ILE A 183 -63.60 -1.91 120.53
CA ILE A 183 -65.04 -1.69 120.39
C ILE A 183 -65.82 -2.91 120.90
N ALA A 184 -65.38 -4.13 120.54
CA ALA A 184 -66.02 -5.36 121.02
C ALA A 184 -65.94 -5.50 122.55
N GLU A 185 -64.86 -5.06 123.19
CA GLU A 185 -64.76 -5.00 124.65
C GLU A 185 -65.69 -3.94 125.27
N ARG A 186 -65.82 -2.77 124.62
CA ARG A 186 -66.76 -1.72 125.05
C ARG A 186 -68.21 -2.19 124.94
N ASP A 187 -68.58 -2.90 123.88
CA ASP A 187 -69.94 -3.43 123.68
C ASP A 187 -70.30 -4.48 124.75
N LYS A 188 -69.36 -5.34 125.15
CA LYS A 188 -69.53 -6.23 126.31
C LYS A 188 -69.76 -5.44 127.60
N ARG A 189 -69.02 -4.35 127.81
CA ARG A 189 -69.16 -3.50 129.00
C ARG A 189 -70.50 -2.78 129.05
N ILE A 190 -71.01 -2.34 127.89
CA ILE A 190 -72.31 -1.71 127.77
C ILE A 190 -73.42 -2.72 128.12
N ALA A 191 -73.35 -3.95 127.60
CA ALA A 191 -74.30 -5.00 127.92
C ALA A 191 -74.32 -5.38 129.43
N GLU A 192 -73.15 -5.40 130.08
CA GLU A 192 -73.05 -5.59 131.55
C GLU A 192 -73.72 -4.45 132.34
N LEU A 193 -73.54 -3.21 131.90
CA LEU A 193 -74.15 -2.02 132.54
C LEU A 193 -75.66 -1.95 132.33
N GLU A 194 -76.17 -2.37 131.17
CA GLU A 194 -77.61 -2.45 130.88
C GLU A 194 -78.29 -3.51 131.74
N SER A 195 -77.65 -4.66 131.98
CA SER A 195 -78.16 -5.69 132.90
C SER A 195 -78.21 -5.20 134.36
N ALA A 196 -77.23 -4.41 134.79
CA ALA A 196 -77.20 -3.81 136.14
C ALA A 196 -78.27 -2.72 136.33
N LEU A 197 -78.61 -1.99 135.26
CA LEU A 197 -79.70 -1.01 135.28
C LEU A 197 -81.09 -1.67 135.33
N GLY A 198 -81.27 -2.81 134.63
CA GLY A 198 -82.53 -3.58 134.67
C GLY A 198 -82.90 -4.07 136.08
N ALA A 199 -81.95 -4.60 136.84
CA ALA A 199 -82.18 -5.04 138.22
C ALA A 199 -82.56 -3.88 139.17
N ARG A 200 -81.99 -2.68 138.92
CA ARG A 200 -82.28 -1.46 139.70
C ARG A 200 -83.68 -0.90 139.41
N THR A 201 -84.25 -1.19 138.25
CA THR A 201 -85.59 -0.73 137.86
C THR A 201 -86.74 -1.53 138.48
N GLU A 202 -86.51 -2.78 138.88
CA GLU A 202 -87.53 -3.61 139.56
C GLU A 202 -87.70 -3.22 141.04
N GLU A 203 -86.61 -2.90 141.75
CA GLU A 203 -86.67 -2.42 143.16
C GLU A 203 -87.40 -1.07 143.32
N LEU A 204 -87.43 -0.23 142.27
CA LEU A 204 -88.08 1.08 142.30
C LEU A 204 -89.59 1.03 141.99
N GLN A 205 -90.09 -0.07 141.42
CA GLN A 205 -91.53 -0.20 141.09
C GLN A 205 -92.39 -0.60 142.30
N GLU A 206 -91.82 -1.29 143.28
CA GLU A 206 -92.55 -1.74 144.49
C GLU A 206 -92.80 -0.59 145.49
N ALA A 207 -91.89 0.39 145.55
CA ALA A 207 -92.01 1.55 146.43
C ALA A 207 -92.99 2.64 145.92
N ASN A 208 -93.45 2.56 144.65
CA ASN A 208 -94.22 3.61 143.99
C ASN A 208 -95.75 3.42 144.05
N GLY A 209 -96.23 2.32 144.63
CA GLY A 209 -97.67 2.06 144.84
C GLY A 209 -98.31 2.87 145.97
N GLU A 210 -97.51 3.34 146.94
CA GLU A 210 -98.03 4.02 148.14
C GLU A 210 -98.16 5.56 147.99
N LEU A 211 -97.53 6.16 146.98
CA LEU A 211 -97.50 7.62 146.78
C LEU A 211 -98.55 8.15 145.77
N GLN A 212 -99.27 7.28 145.07
CA GLN A 212 -100.21 7.61 143.98
C GLN A 212 -101.53 8.31 144.42
N VAL A 213 -101.87 8.32 145.72
CA VAL A 213 -103.10 8.98 146.21
C VAL A 213 -102.91 10.50 146.43
N ARG A 214 -101.68 11.01 146.50
CA ARG A 214 -101.42 12.42 146.84
C ARG A 214 -100.97 13.34 145.70
N ALA A 215 -100.64 12.83 144.52
CA ALA A 215 -100.08 13.62 143.41
C ALA A 215 -101.08 14.00 142.29
N GLY A 216 -102.36 13.65 142.40
CA GLY A 216 -103.40 13.92 141.38
C GLY A 216 -103.85 15.38 141.22
N ARG A 217 -103.10 16.39 141.67
CA ARG A 217 -103.51 17.81 141.54
C ARG A 217 -102.48 18.77 140.95
N LEU A 218 -101.27 18.33 140.59
CA LEU A 218 -100.21 19.27 140.15
C LEU A 218 -99.41 18.88 138.89
N GLU A 219 -99.67 17.76 138.21
CA GLU A 219 -98.89 17.32 137.01
C GLU A 219 -99.51 17.65 135.63
N GLU A 220 -100.74 18.19 135.56
CA GLU A 220 -101.44 18.52 134.29
C GLU A 220 -100.67 19.56 133.42
N ASN A 221 -99.85 20.42 134.04
CA ASN A 221 -99.16 21.51 133.33
C ASN A 221 -97.73 21.17 132.85
N ALA A 222 -97.20 19.97 133.12
CA ALA A 222 -95.82 19.58 132.75
C ALA A 222 -95.71 18.68 131.49
N ALA A 223 -96.83 18.16 130.99
CA ALA A 223 -96.87 17.17 129.91
C ALA A 223 -96.67 17.75 128.48
N GLU A 224 -96.95 19.04 128.26
CA GLU A 224 -96.87 19.65 126.92
C GLU A 224 -95.43 19.98 126.47
N LEU A 225 -94.50 20.23 127.40
CA LEU A 225 -93.11 20.59 127.06
C LEU A 225 -92.21 19.39 126.66
N LYS A 226 -92.56 18.15 127.04
CA LYS A 226 -91.75 16.94 126.74
C LYS A 226 -91.97 16.39 125.32
N LYS A 227 -93.13 16.65 124.70
CA LYS A 227 -93.47 16.18 123.33
C LYS A 227 -92.71 16.93 122.23
N ALA A 228 -92.41 18.22 122.42
CA ALA A 228 -91.66 19.04 121.46
C ALA A 228 -90.18 18.66 121.35
N ALA A 229 -89.57 18.12 122.41
CA ALA A 229 -88.16 17.74 122.43
C ALA A 229 -87.84 16.45 121.64
N VAL A 230 -88.79 15.50 121.57
CA VAL A 230 -88.63 14.22 120.85
C VAL A 230 -88.76 14.39 119.33
N LEU A 231 -89.56 15.36 118.86
CA LEU A 231 -89.66 15.68 117.42
C LEU A 231 -88.42 16.44 116.91
N ALA A 232 -87.78 17.26 117.75
CA ALA A 232 -86.55 17.97 117.40
C ALA A 232 -85.30 17.07 117.32
N SER A 233 -85.23 15.98 118.10
CA SER A 233 -84.15 15.00 117.98
C SER A 233 -84.32 14.08 116.76
N ALA A 234 -85.55 13.76 116.37
CA ALA A 234 -85.84 13.00 115.15
C ALA A 234 -85.47 13.77 113.87
N GLN A 235 -85.80 15.07 113.78
CA GLN A 235 -85.42 15.91 112.63
C GLN A 235 -83.90 16.11 112.50
N LYS A 236 -83.15 16.10 113.61
CA LYS A 236 -81.68 16.14 113.56
C LYS A 236 -81.06 14.85 113.02
N SER A 237 -81.69 13.70 113.23
CA SER A 237 -81.23 12.41 112.69
C SER A 237 -81.43 12.31 111.17
N GLU A 238 -82.58 12.76 110.65
CA GLU A 238 -82.82 12.78 109.19
C GLU A 238 -81.92 13.79 108.44
N ILE A 239 -81.56 14.91 109.09
CA ILE A 239 -80.61 15.87 108.51
C ILE A 239 -79.20 15.26 108.46
N ALA A 240 -78.77 14.56 109.52
CA ALA A 240 -77.48 13.87 109.53
C ALA A 240 -77.38 12.77 108.46
N GLU A 241 -78.44 12.01 108.22
CA GLU A 241 -78.48 11.03 107.12
C GLU A 241 -78.45 11.68 105.73
N ARG A 242 -79.12 12.82 105.56
CA ARG A 242 -79.07 13.60 104.31
C ARG A 242 -77.69 14.22 104.06
N ASP A 243 -77.03 14.71 105.11
CA ASP A 243 -75.67 15.26 105.00
C ASP A 243 -74.66 14.18 104.64
N ALA A 244 -74.75 12.98 105.24
CA ALA A 244 -73.92 11.83 104.86
C ALA A 244 -74.16 11.40 103.40
N ARG A 245 -75.41 11.40 102.94
CA ARG A 245 -75.75 11.11 101.53
C ARG A 245 -75.18 12.16 100.56
N ILE A 246 -75.20 13.44 100.94
CA ILE A 246 -74.62 14.54 100.15
C ILE A 246 -73.10 14.39 100.09
N GLU A 247 -72.45 13.97 101.18
CA GLU A 247 -71.02 13.73 101.22
C GLU A 247 -70.60 12.57 100.30
N ASP A 248 -71.32 11.44 100.33
CA ASP A 248 -71.12 10.32 99.41
C ASP A 248 -71.35 10.69 97.93
N LEU A 249 -72.39 11.49 97.65
CA LEU A 249 -72.66 12.01 96.30
C LEU A 249 -71.58 12.97 95.82
N ASN A 250 -71.05 13.81 96.71
CA ASN A 250 -69.94 14.70 96.38
C ASN A 250 -68.63 13.92 96.16
N ALA A 251 -68.37 12.88 96.94
CA ALA A 251 -67.21 12.00 96.75
C ALA A 251 -67.28 11.25 95.41
N THR A 252 -68.45 10.72 95.04
CA THR A 252 -68.65 10.06 93.73
C THR A 252 -68.60 11.03 92.55
N LEU A 253 -69.11 12.26 92.69
CA LEU A 253 -68.94 13.32 91.69
C LEU A 253 -67.47 13.72 91.52
N ALA A 254 -66.72 13.85 92.61
CA ALA A 254 -65.28 14.15 92.55
C ALA A 254 -64.50 13.05 91.83
N ALA A 255 -64.78 11.78 92.11
CA ALA A 255 -64.19 10.65 91.41
C ALA A 255 -64.50 10.68 89.89
N ARG A 256 -65.76 10.96 89.53
CA ARG A 256 -66.18 11.04 88.12
C ARG A 256 -65.51 12.21 87.37
N VAL A 257 -65.31 13.34 88.05
CA VAL A 257 -64.58 14.49 87.50
C VAL A 257 -63.12 14.14 87.25
N ASP A 258 -62.47 13.40 88.13
CA ASP A 258 -61.09 12.97 87.92
C ASP A 258 -60.94 11.93 86.82
N ASP A 259 -61.89 11.02 86.66
CA ASP A 259 -61.93 10.10 85.52
C ASP A 259 -62.15 10.83 84.19
N LEU A 260 -63.03 11.85 84.17
CA LEU A 260 -63.20 12.72 82.99
C LEU A 260 -61.91 13.49 82.66
N LYS A 261 -61.18 13.99 83.66
CA LYS A 261 -59.87 14.63 83.42
C LYS A 261 -58.85 13.66 82.83
N LYS A 262 -58.83 12.39 83.28
CA LYS A 262 -57.95 11.36 82.70
C LYS A 262 -58.31 11.06 81.25
N ALA A 263 -59.60 10.84 80.97
CA ALA A 263 -60.10 10.62 79.61
C ALA A 263 -59.78 11.80 78.66
N ASN A 264 -59.88 13.04 79.16
CA ASN A 264 -59.55 14.22 78.36
C ASN A 264 -58.05 14.29 78.02
N ARG A 265 -57.17 13.94 78.97
CA ARG A 265 -55.72 13.84 78.71
C ARG A 265 -55.39 12.77 77.67
N GLU A 266 -56.07 11.62 77.72
CA GLU A 266 -55.88 10.56 76.71
C GLU A 266 -56.36 11.00 75.32
N LEU A 267 -57.46 11.76 75.24
CA LEU A 267 -57.93 12.34 73.99
C LEU A 267 -56.95 13.39 73.43
N ASP A 268 -56.40 14.26 74.28
CA ASP A 268 -55.38 15.22 73.87
C ASP A 268 -54.12 14.53 73.35
N GLU A 269 -53.71 13.44 73.99
CA GLU A 269 -52.54 12.68 73.54
C GLU A 269 -52.79 11.95 72.22
N ARG A 270 -54.01 11.41 72.01
CA ARG A 270 -54.41 10.84 70.71
C ARG A 270 -54.51 11.91 69.63
N ALA A 271 -55.03 13.10 69.95
CA ALA A 271 -55.09 14.22 69.01
C ALA A 271 -53.68 14.65 68.56
N ARG A 272 -52.72 14.72 69.49
CA ARG A 272 -51.30 15.00 69.16
C ARG A 272 -50.69 13.93 68.26
N LYS A 273 -50.91 12.64 68.56
CA LYS A 273 -50.42 11.53 67.71
C LYS A 273 -51.04 11.56 66.32
N LEU A 274 -52.31 11.96 66.20
CA LEU A 274 -52.96 12.12 64.90
C LEU A 274 -52.41 13.30 64.10
N GLU A 275 -52.10 14.42 64.75
CA GLU A 275 -51.42 15.56 64.11
C GLU A 275 -50.00 15.18 63.65
N GLU A 276 -49.23 14.48 64.48
CA GLU A 276 -47.90 13.98 64.13
C GLU A 276 -47.95 13.05 62.91
N ASN A 277 -48.84 12.05 62.92
CA ASN A 277 -49.05 11.17 61.78
C ASN A 277 -49.52 11.92 60.52
N ALA A 278 -50.34 12.98 60.67
CA ALA A 278 -50.78 13.79 59.54
C ALA A 278 -49.62 14.58 58.91
N VAL A 279 -48.70 15.10 59.73
CA VAL A 279 -47.48 15.76 59.26
C VAL A 279 -46.56 14.76 58.55
N GLU A 280 -46.37 13.56 59.11
CA GLU A 280 -45.59 12.51 58.47
C GLU A 280 -46.15 12.10 57.11
N LEU A 281 -47.47 11.91 57.01
CA LEU A 281 -48.14 11.60 55.74
C LEU A 281 -48.00 12.73 54.72
N ARG A 282 -48.05 13.99 55.17
CA ARG A 282 -47.85 15.16 54.31
C ARG A 282 -46.42 15.23 53.78
N ASN A 283 -45.44 14.96 54.64
CA ASN A 283 -44.02 14.90 54.26
C ASN A 283 -43.74 13.72 53.32
N ALA A 284 -44.35 12.55 53.56
CA ALA A 284 -44.27 11.40 52.67
C ALA A 284 -44.87 11.70 51.29
N ALA A 285 -46.03 12.36 51.24
CA ALA A 285 -46.66 12.78 49.98
C ALA A 285 -45.81 13.80 49.21
N GLN A 286 -45.14 14.74 49.92
CA GLN A 286 -44.19 15.66 49.30
C GLN A 286 -42.96 14.95 48.73
N ARG A 287 -42.41 13.96 49.46
CA ARG A 287 -41.30 13.13 48.97
C ARG A 287 -41.70 12.32 47.74
N GLU A 288 -42.90 11.75 47.72
CA GLU A 288 -43.42 11.02 46.57
C GLU A 288 -43.60 11.95 45.35
N ALA A 289 -44.09 13.18 45.57
CA ALA A 289 -44.21 14.18 44.52
C ALA A 289 -42.85 14.60 43.95
N ALA A 290 -41.84 14.81 44.81
CA ALA A 290 -40.47 15.09 44.40
C ALA A 290 -39.88 13.93 43.58
N GLN A 291 -40.02 12.69 44.05
CA GLN A 291 -39.57 11.50 43.31
C GLN A 291 -40.25 11.36 41.95
N LYS A 292 -41.54 11.69 41.83
CA LYS A 292 -42.24 11.70 40.53
C LYS A 292 -41.68 12.77 39.59
N SER A 293 -41.29 13.93 40.10
CA SER A 293 -40.61 14.96 39.31
C SER A 293 -39.27 14.45 38.78
N ASP A 294 -38.43 13.89 39.67
CA ASP A 294 -37.12 13.35 39.31
C ASP A 294 -37.23 12.21 38.28
N ILE A 295 -38.23 11.35 38.43
CA ILE A 295 -38.50 10.26 37.46
C ILE A 295 -38.91 10.85 36.11
N SER A 296 -39.77 11.88 36.08
CA SER A 296 -40.17 12.55 34.83
C SER A 296 -38.99 13.23 34.13
N GLU A 297 -38.08 13.83 34.89
CA GLU A 297 -36.84 14.42 34.37
C GLU A 297 -35.89 13.36 33.83
N ARG A 298 -35.71 12.25 34.57
CA ARG A 298 -34.94 11.08 34.09
C ARG A 298 -35.54 10.49 32.82
N ASP A 299 -36.85 10.39 32.71
CA ASP A 299 -37.54 9.92 31.50
C ASP A 299 -37.33 10.88 30.32
N ALA A 300 -37.33 12.20 30.57
CA ALA A 300 -37.00 13.19 29.54
C ALA A 300 -35.53 13.06 29.07
N TYR A 301 -34.61 12.83 30.00
CA TYR A 301 -33.20 12.60 29.68
C TYR A 301 -32.98 11.29 28.91
N ILE A 302 -33.65 10.21 29.31
CA ILE A 302 -33.65 8.93 28.59
C ILE A 302 -34.20 9.10 27.17
N ARG A 303 -35.28 9.87 26.99
CA ARG A 303 -35.79 10.21 25.65
C ARG A 303 -34.73 10.94 24.81
N LYS A 304 -34.02 11.91 25.39
CA LYS A 304 -32.93 12.63 24.71
C LYS A 304 -31.79 11.68 24.30
N ILE A 305 -31.36 10.79 25.20
CA ILE A 305 -30.35 9.77 24.89
C ILE A 305 -30.83 8.83 23.77
N ASN A 306 -32.10 8.43 23.78
CA ASN A 306 -32.62 7.55 22.73
C ASN A 306 -32.62 8.24 21.35
N VAL A 307 -32.87 9.55 21.29
CA VAL A 307 -32.73 10.33 20.05
C VAL A 307 -31.28 10.35 19.59
N THR A 308 -30.32 10.66 20.46
CA THR A 308 -28.89 10.68 20.08
C THR A 308 -28.38 9.30 19.68
N ILE A 309 -28.84 8.23 20.32
CA ILE A 309 -28.54 6.85 19.91
C ILE A 309 -29.12 6.55 18.52
N ALA A 310 -30.33 7.02 18.21
CA ALA A 310 -30.93 6.85 16.89
C ALA A 310 -30.14 7.59 15.80
N GLU A 311 -29.72 8.83 16.07
CA GLU A 311 -28.85 9.62 15.18
C GLU A 311 -27.50 8.93 14.95
N LEU A 312 -26.84 8.43 16.02
CA LEU A 312 -25.59 7.69 15.92
C LEU A 312 -25.75 6.38 15.14
N LYS A 313 -26.87 5.66 15.32
CA LYS A 313 -27.18 4.46 14.53
C LYS A 313 -27.35 4.80 13.06
N HIS A 314 -28.06 5.88 12.75
CA HIS A 314 -28.25 6.33 11.36
C HIS A 314 -26.91 6.74 10.72
N GLY A 315 -26.10 7.54 11.42
CA GLY A 315 -24.76 7.91 10.96
C GLY A 315 -23.85 6.70 10.75
N ARG A 316 -23.93 5.68 11.62
CA ARG A 316 -23.21 4.41 11.44
C ARG A 316 -23.67 3.67 10.18
N GLU A 317 -24.97 3.62 9.91
CA GLU A 317 -25.52 2.97 8.71
C GLU A 317 -25.13 3.71 7.43
N GLU A 318 -25.08 5.03 7.46
CA GLU A 318 -24.56 5.87 6.37
C GLU A 318 -23.08 5.61 6.11
N LEU A 319 -22.26 5.60 7.15
CA LEU A 319 -20.83 5.28 7.04
C LEU A 319 -20.62 3.85 6.52
N GLN A 320 -21.42 2.88 6.97
CA GLN A 320 -21.37 1.52 6.45
C GLN A 320 -21.79 1.45 4.97
N ARG A 321 -22.80 2.20 4.55
CA ARG A 321 -23.17 2.32 3.13
C ARG A 321 -22.03 2.93 2.32
N GLY A 322 -21.44 4.02 2.81
CA GLY A 322 -20.30 4.68 2.17
C GLY A 322 -19.09 3.74 2.05
N LEU A 323 -18.77 2.97 3.10
CA LEU A 323 -17.69 1.98 3.06
C LEU A 323 -17.98 0.86 2.04
N ARG A 324 -19.22 0.37 1.96
CA ARG A 324 -19.61 -0.62 0.94
C ARG A 324 -19.48 -0.06 -0.47
N GLU A 325 -19.90 1.18 -0.69
CA GLU A 325 -19.77 1.83 -1.99
C GLU A 325 -18.30 2.07 -2.36
N MET A 326 -17.47 2.52 -1.41
CA MET A 326 -16.04 2.68 -1.61
C MET A 326 -15.35 1.35 -1.90
N ASN A 327 -15.70 0.28 -1.18
CA ASN A 327 -15.18 -1.07 -1.46
C ASN A 327 -15.64 -1.56 -2.83
N ALA A 328 -16.90 -1.34 -3.22
CA ALA A 328 -17.39 -1.67 -4.55
C ALA A 328 -16.61 -0.91 -5.63
N LYS A 329 -16.42 0.41 -5.46
CA LYS A 329 -15.57 1.23 -6.34
C LYS A 329 -14.14 0.71 -6.38
N GLY A 330 -13.56 0.34 -5.24
CA GLY A 330 -12.22 -0.26 -5.13
C GLY A 330 -12.09 -1.60 -5.85
N THR A 331 -13.10 -2.46 -5.76
CA THR A 331 -13.12 -3.72 -6.53
C THR A 331 -13.27 -3.46 -8.02
N ALA A 332 -14.12 -2.51 -8.43
CA ALA A 332 -14.29 -2.14 -9.82
C ALA A 332 -13.00 -1.56 -10.41
N THR A 333 -12.35 -0.60 -9.74
CA THR A 333 -11.05 -0.07 -10.18
C THR A 333 -9.98 -1.14 -10.18
N GLY A 334 -9.96 -2.04 -9.18
CA GLY A 334 -9.07 -3.20 -9.15
C GLY A 334 -9.25 -4.12 -10.36
N THR A 335 -10.50 -4.39 -10.78
CA THR A 335 -10.76 -5.18 -11.99
C THR A 335 -10.31 -4.46 -13.26
N VAL A 336 -10.56 -3.14 -13.37
CA VAL A 336 -10.10 -2.33 -14.50
C VAL A 336 -8.58 -2.36 -14.59
N LEU A 337 -7.87 -2.10 -13.50
CA LEU A 337 -6.39 -2.17 -13.43
C LEU A 337 -5.88 -3.57 -13.79
N ALA A 338 -6.55 -4.64 -13.36
CA ALA A 338 -6.19 -6.00 -13.75
C ALA A 338 -6.37 -6.23 -15.26
N THR A 339 -7.43 -5.69 -15.86
CA THR A 339 -7.61 -5.76 -17.33
C THR A 339 -6.59 -4.93 -18.08
N GLU A 340 -6.26 -3.73 -17.60
CA GLU A 340 -5.22 -2.89 -18.20
C GLU A 340 -3.85 -3.57 -18.08
N ARG A 341 -3.50 -4.14 -16.93
CA ARG A 341 -2.26 -4.89 -16.74
C ARG A 341 -2.15 -6.08 -17.69
N LYS A 342 -3.26 -6.80 -17.94
CA LYS A 342 -3.31 -7.86 -18.97
C LYS A 342 -3.08 -7.29 -20.37
N ARG A 343 -3.67 -6.13 -20.70
CA ARG A 343 -3.44 -5.45 -21.99
C ARG A 343 -1.99 -5.01 -22.14
N TYR A 344 -1.39 -4.42 -21.11
CA TYR A 344 0.03 -4.06 -21.08
C TYR A 344 0.92 -5.28 -21.32
N GLY A 345 0.69 -6.39 -20.60
CA GLY A 345 1.44 -7.64 -20.83
C GLY A 345 1.27 -8.20 -22.26
N GLN A 346 0.09 -8.06 -22.87
CA GLN A 346 -0.11 -8.44 -24.27
C GLN A 346 0.66 -7.52 -25.25
N VAL A 347 0.72 -6.22 -24.96
CA VAL A 347 1.48 -5.25 -25.76
C VAL A 347 2.98 -5.50 -25.62
N GLU A 348 3.46 -5.75 -24.41
CA GLU A 348 4.86 -6.10 -24.12
C GLU A 348 5.26 -7.39 -24.85
N ALA A 349 4.46 -8.45 -24.77
CA ALA A 349 4.71 -9.68 -25.52
C ALA A 349 4.64 -9.50 -27.05
N LYS A 350 3.88 -8.52 -27.55
CA LYS A 350 3.90 -8.14 -28.98
C LYS A 350 5.18 -7.37 -29.33
N LEU A 351 5.61 -6.47 -28.45
CA LEU A 351 6.84 -5.69 -28.62
C LEU A 351 8.05 -6.62 -28.65
N GLU A 352 8.16 -7.56 -27.71
CA GLU A 352 9.23 -8.57 -27.71
C GLU A 352 9.23 -9.40 -28.99
N ARG A 353 8.06 -9.80 -29.49
CA ARG A 353 7.95 -10.51 -30.79
C ARG A 353 8.43 -9.66 -31.95
N VAL A 354 8.11 -8.37 -31.98
CA VAL A 354 8.59 -7.45 -33.02
C VAL A 354 10.09 -7.22 -32.91
N ILE A 355 10.64 -7.07 -31.69
CA ILE A 355 12.08 -6.95 -31.45
C ILE A 355 12.81 -8.21 -31.94
N ALA A 356 12.31 -9.40 -31.61
CA ALA A 356 12.89 -10.66 -32.10
C ALA A 356 12.77 -10.82 -33.62
N ALA A 357 11.66 -10.37 -34.21
CA ALA A 357 11.53 -10.36 -35.67
C ALA A 357 12.51 -9.39 -36.34
N ASN A 358 12.70 -8.20 -35.76
CA ASN A 358 13.67 -7.22 -36.24
C ASN A 358 15.10 -7.73 -36.10
N SER A 359 15.49 -8.37 -35.00
CA SER A 359 16.85 -8.91 -34.86
C SER A 359 17.15 -10.01 -35.89
N VAL A 360 16.16 -10.85 -36.22
CA VAL A 360 16.29 -11.84 -37.31
C VAL A 360 16.38 -11.16 -38.68
N LEU A 361 15.66 -10.06 -38.90
CA LEU A 361 15.76 -9.28 -40.13
C LEU A 361 17.10 -8.55 -40.23
N GLU A 362 17.61 -7.99 -39.15
CA GLU A 362 18.94 -7.38 -39.05
C GLU A 362 20.01 -8.42 -39.38
N GLU A 363 19.98 -9.61 -38.77
CA GLU A 363 20.92 -10.69 -39.10
C GLU A 363 20.83 -11.12 -40.58
N LYS A 364 19.61 -11.15 -41.15
CA LYS A 364 19.43 -11.42 -42.59
C LYS A 364 20.01 -10.30 -43.46
N LEU A 365 19.85 -9.04 -43.06
CA LEU A 365 20.42 -7.90 -43.77
C LEU A 365 21.95 -7.95 -43.69
N GLU A 366 22.53 -8.19 -42.52
CA GLU A 366 23.97 -8.35 -42.34
C GLU A 366 24.52 -9.50 -43.21
N ARG A 367 23.84 -10.65 -43.25
CA ARG A 367 24.22 -11.77 -44.14
C ARG A 367 24.16 -11.37 -45.62
N ARG A 368 23.11 -10.65 -46.03
CA ARG A 368 22.95 -10.17 -47.42
C ARG A 368 23.98 -9.12 -47.78
N GLU A 369 24.32 -8.22 -46.86
CA GLU A 369 25.38 -7.23 -47.02
C GLU A 369 26.75 -7.91 -47.15
N ALA A 370 27.02 -8.91 -46.31
CA ALA A 370 28.22 -9.72 -46.41
C ALA A 370 28.29 -10.51 -47.73
N ASP A 371 27.17 -11.06 -48.22
CA ASP A 371 27.09 -11.72 -49.53
C ASP A 371 27.33 -10.74 -50.69
N ILE A 372 26.72 -9.55 -50.64
CA ILE A 372 26.93 -8.49 -51.64
C ILE A 372 28.39 -8.03 -51.62
N GLN A 373 28.99 -7.89 -50.44
CA GLN A 373 30.38 -7.49 -50.29
C GLN A 373 31.33 -8.55 -50.86
N ARG A 374 31.10 -9.84 -50.58
CA ARG A 374 31.83 -10.94 -51.19
C ARG A 374 31.66 -10.97 -52.71
N ALA A 375 30.44 -10.82 -53.21
CA ALA A 375 30.19 -10.75 -54.65
C ALA A 375 30.89 -9.56 -55.33
N ARG A 376 30.98 -8.41 -54.65
CA ARG A 376 31.75 -7.25 -55.12
C ARG A 376 33.24 -7.57 -55.14
N GLU A 377 33.79 -8.18 -54.10
CA GLU A 377 35.19 -8.60 -54.03
C GLU A 377 35.51 -9.61 -55.13
N ASP A 378 34.67 -10.62 -55.34
CA ASP A 378 34.80 -11.60 -56.43
C ASP A 378 34.75 -10.93 -57.81
N MET A 379 33.85 -9.96 -58.03
CA MET A 379 33.83 -9.19 -59.28
C MET A 379 35.11 -8.36 -59.46
N THR A 380 35.65 -7.76 -58.40
CA THR A 380 36.92 -7.01 -58.48
C THR A 380 38.11 -7.94 -58.73
N ALA A 381 38.12 -9.12 -58.11
CA ALA A 381 39.14 -10.14 -58.31
C ALA A 381 39.07 -10.71 -59.73
N GLY A 382 37.87 -11.00 -60.23
CA GLY A 382 37.61 -11.41 -61.61
C GLY A 382 38.05 -10.35 -62.62
N ALA A 383 37.76 -9.07 -62.37
CA ALA A 383 38.23 -7.97 -63.20
C ALA A 383 39.77 -7.83 -63.19
N ARG A 384 40.43 -8.07 -62.05
CA ARG A 384 41.91 -8.11 -61.97
C ARG A 384 42.47 -9.31 -62.74
N ALA A 385 41.90 -10.50 -62.55
CA ALA A 385 42.32 -11.71 -63.26
C ALA A 385 42.16 -11.55 -64.77
N LEU A 386 41.06 -10.94 -65.23
CA LEU A 386 40.84 -10.64 -66.64
C LEU A 386 41.92 -9.68 -67.18
N ARG A 387 42.23 -8.60 -66.45
CA ARG A 387 43.31 -7.66 -66.82
C ARG A 387 44.68 -8.32 -66.85
N GLU A 388 44.97 -9.22 -65.91
CA GLU A 388 46.21 -9.99 -65.91
C GLU A 388 46.27 -10.96 -67.11
N MET A 389 45.14 -11.58 -67.45
CA MET A 389 45.05 -12.48 -68.61
C MET A 389 45.22 -11.71 -69.92
N GLU A 390 44.59 -10.54 -70.05
CA GLU A 390 44.78 -9.61 -71.17
C GLU A 390 46.24 -9.15 -71.26
N ALA A 391 46.88 -8.82 -70.14
CA ALA A 391 48.29 -8.45 -70.12
C ALA A 391 49.21 -9.60 -70.56
N ARG A 392 48.92 -10.84 -70.14
CA ARG A 392 49.65 -12.05 -70.59
C ARG A 392 49.44 -12.31 -72.08
N ALA A 393 48.21 -12.18 -72.58
CA ALA A 393 47.91 -12.31 -74.00
C ALA A 393 48.67 -11.26 -74.84
N MET A 394 48.67 -10.00 -74.39
CA MET A 394 49.43 -8.92 -75.05
C MET A 394 50.95 -9.15 -74.99
N ALA A 395 51.47 -9.74 -73.92
CA ALA A 395 52.87 -10.12 -73.83
C ALA A 395 53.21 -11.26 -74.81
N ALA A 396 52.36 -12.29 -74.89
CA ALA A 396 52.51 -13.39 -75.83
C ALA A 396 52.42 -12.92 -77.29
N GLU A 397 51.52 -11.98 -77.62
CA GLU A 397 51.47 -11.37 -78.96
C GLU A 397 52.75 -10.60 -79.30
N ARG A 398 53.36 -9.91 -78.33
CA ARG A 398 54.64 -9.22 -78.54
C ARG A 398 55.78 -10.20 -78.79
N GLU A 399 55.78 -11.34 -78.10
CA GLU A 399 56.76 -12.40 -78.33
C GLU A 399 56.56 -13.05 -79.71
N ASN A 400 55.31 -13.35 -80.10
CA ASN A 400 55.01 -13.83 -81.45
C ASN A 400 55.48 -12.86 -82.53
N LYS A 401 55.23 -11.55 -82.39
CA LYS A 401 55.74 -10.54 -83.34
C LYS A 401 57.28 -10.50 -83.41
N ARG A 402 57.97 -10.78 -82.30
CA ARG A 402 59.44 -10.90 -82.29
C ARG A 402 59.91 -12.17 -83.00
N HIS A 403 59.20 -13.28 -82.82
CA HIS A 403 59.49 -14.52 -83.55
C HIS A 403 59.23 -14.35 -85.05
N GLU A 404 58.15 -13.68 -85.44
CA GLU A 404 57.85 -13.36 -86.84
C GLU A 404 58.94 -12.49 -87.48
N SER A 405 59.42 -11.44 -86.79
CA SER A 405 60.51 -10.62 -87.32
C SER A 405 61.84 -11.37 -87.40
N HIS A 406 62.10 -12.29 -86.45
CA HIS A 406 63.28 -13.15 -86.48
C HIS A 406 63.24 -14.13 -87.66
N ILE A 407 62.08 -14.74 -87.94
CA ILE A 407 61.87 -15.60 -89.10
C ILE A 407 62.09 -14.81 -90.40
N ALA A 408 61.51 -13.60 -90.50
CA ALA A 408 61.69 -12.74 -91.68
C ALA A 408 63.18 -12.39 -91.94
N ALA A 409 63.96 -12.16 -90.88
CA ALA A 409 65.40 -11.92 -90.99
C ALA A 409 66.20 -13.16 -91.44
N MET A 410 65.82 -14.35 -90.98
CA MET A 410 66.43 -15.62 -91.44
C MET A 410 66.12 -15.89 -92.92
N THR A 411 64.89 -15.62 -93.37
CA THR A 411 64.51 -15.79 -94.78
C THR A 411 65.33 -14.89 -95.71
N LEU A 412 65.55 -13.63 -95.34
CA LEU A 412 66.38 -12.69 -96.11
C LEU A 412 67.84 -13.16 -96.23
N ARG A 413 68.35 -13.85 -95.21
CA ARG A 413 69.70 -14.41 -95.19
C ARG A 413 69.85 -15.68 -96.03
N ILE A 414 68.78 -16.46 -96.15
CA ILE A 414 68.73 -17.64 -97.03
C ILE A 414 68.67 -17.21 -98.50
N ASP A 415 67.92 -16.17 -98.84
CA ASP A 415 67.89 -15.65 -100.22
C ASP A 415 69.23 -15.03 -100.64
N GLY A 416 69.96 -14.38 -99.74
CA GLY A 416 71.31 -13.87 -100.03
C GLY A 416 72.37 -14.96 -100.28
N LEU A 417 72.19 -16.17 -99.75
CA LEU A 417 73.08 -17.32 -100.00
C LEU A 417 72.73 -18.08 -101.28
N ARG A 418 71.53 -17.86 -101.84
CA ARG A 418 71.03 -18.54 -103.05
C ARG A 418 71.56 -17.91 -104.34
N GLU A 419 71.99 -16.66 -104.31
CA GLU A 419 72.35 -15.89 -105.51
C GLU A 419 73.86 -15.96 -105.88
N THR A 420 74.72 -16.48 -104.99
CA THR A 420 76.19 -16.33 -105.15
C THR A 420 76.98 -17.55 -105.61
N ALA A 421 76.42 -18.76 -105.78
CA ALA A 421 77.24 -19.89 -106.23
C ALA A 421 76.49 -21.13 -106.75
N PHE A 422 75.98 -21.16 -107.98
CA PHE A 422 75.80 -22.44 -108.72
C PHE A 422 75.95 -22.28 -110.24
N GLY A 423 77.18 -22.52 -110.72
CA GLY A 423 77.52 -22.78 -112.13
C GLY A 423 77.76 -24.29 -112.37
N GLU A 424 77.43 -24.74 -113.57
CA GLU A 424 76.82 -26.04 -113.88
C GLU A 424 77.79 -27.21 -114.18
N LYS A 425 78.85 -27.42 -113.40
CA LYS A 425 79.79 -28.56 -113.62
C LYS A 425 80.28 -29.30 -112.37
N GLY A 426 79.59 -29.17 -111.24
CA GLY A 426 79.87 -29.93 -110.01
C GLY A 426 78.82 -30.98 -109.62
N ARG A 427 77.69 -31.07 -110.33
CA ARG A 427 76.56 -31.93 -109.95
C ARG A 427 76.87 -33.43 -110.10
N ASP A 428 77.71 -33.81 -111.06
CA ASP A 428 77.88 -35.24 -111.37
C ASP A 428 78.95 -35.92 -110.49
N GLN A 429 79.91 -35.17 -109.93
CA GLN A 429 80.94 -35.73 -109.02
C GLN A 429 80.44 -35.86 -107.57
N MET A 430 79.51 -34.99 -107.14
CA MET A 430 78.95 -35.04 -105.78
C MET A 430 77.89 -36.14 -105.63
N VAL A 431 77.18 -36.50 -106.70
CA VAL A 431 76.14 -37.55 -106.68
C VAL A 431 76.76 -38.94 -106.57
N GLU A 432 77.89 -39.20 -107.22
CA GLU A 432 78.58 -40.50 -107.13
C GLU A 432 79.19 -40.72 -105.74
N GLU A 433 79.76 -39.66 -105.13
CA GLU A 433 80.32 -39.72 -103.78
C GLU A 433 79.21 -39.80 -102.69
N LEU A 434 78.05 -39.18 -102.91
CA LEU A 434 76.86 -39.32 -102.05
C LEU A 434 76.21 -40.70 -102.18
N GLN A 435 76.18 -41.31 -103.36
CA GLN A 435 75.63 -42.66 -103.57
C GLN A 435 76.52 -43.74 -102.95
N ALA A 436 77.85 -43.59 -103.03
CA ALA A 436 78.78 -44.49 -102.34
C ALA A 436 78.66 -44.40 -100.80
N ARG A 437 78.46 -43.18 -100.26
CA ARG A 437 78.24 -42.97 -98.82
C ARG A 437 76.89 -43.52 -98.34
N MET A 438 75.85 -43.39 -99.16
CA MET A 438 74.54 -43.98 -98.87
C MET A 438 74.60 -45.51 -98.88
N ALA A 439 75.31 -46.14 -99.82
CA ALA A 439 75.49 -47.59 -99.84
C ALA A 439 76.23 -48.13 -98.60
N GLN A 440 77.26 -47.41 -98.13
CA GLN A 440 77.97 -47.76 -96.88
C GLN A 440 77.07 -47.63 -95.65
N GLN A 441 76.19 -46.63 -95.60
CA GLN A 441 75.25 -46.47 -94.50
C GLN A 441 74.09 -47.47 -94.53
N TRP A 442 73.59 -47.84 -95.71
CA TRP A 442 72.57 -48.89 -95.84
C TRP A 442 73.08 -50.26 -95.40
N ALA A 443 74.32 -50.63 -95.73
CA ALA A 443 74.93 -51.87 -95.25
C ALA A 443 75.12 -51.90 -93.72
N ALA A 444 75.42 -50.75 -93.09
CA ALA A 444 75.49 -50.63 -91.65
C ALA A 444 74.11 -50.72 -90.97
N PHE A 445 73.06 -50.23 -91.63
CA PHE A 445 71.68 -50.39 -91.17
C PHE A 445 71.24 -51.86 -91.25
N GLU A 446 71.57 -52.58 -92.32
CA GLU A 446 71.17 -53.99 -92.49
C GLU A 446 71.79 -54.89 -91.41
N THR A 447 73.07 -54.68 -91.05
CA THR A 447 73.69 -55.39 -89.92
C THR A 447 73.04 -55.05 -88.57
N LEU A 448 72.58 -53.80 -88.39
CA LEU A 448 71.87 -53.38 -87.17
C LEU A 448 70.42 -53.89 -87.15
N GLU A 449 69.78 -54.09 -88.30
CA GLU A 449 68.47 -54.71 -88.40
C GLU A 449 68.54 -56.21 -88.10
N GLU A 450 69.58 -56.91 -88.56
CA GLU A 450 69.83 -58.32 -88.20
C GLU A 450 70.08 -58.49 -86.69
N GLU A 451 70.86 -57.60 -86.07
CA GLU A 451 71.06 -57.58 -84.61
C GLU A 451 69.76 -57.27 -83.86
N ARG A 452 68.93 -56.36 -84.37
CA ARG A 452 67.63 -55.98 -83.80
C ARG A 452 66.62 -57.13 -83.90
N ASP A 453 66.59 -57.84 -85.02
CA ASP A 453 65.68 -58.97 -85.25
C ASP A 453 66.11 -60.20 -84.43
N ALA A 454 67.42 -60.47 -84.29
CA ALA A 454 67.94 -61.51 -83.41
C ALA A 454 67.60 -61.24 -81.92
N ILE A 455 67.71 -59.98 -81.47
CA ILE A 455 67.30 -59.57 -80.12
C ILE A 455 65.78 -59.66 -79.95
N GLN A 456 64.98 -59.31 -80.97
CA GLN A 456 63.53 -59.45 -80.93
C GLN A 456 63.08 -60.92 -80.86
N GLN A 457 63.79 -61.82 -81.54
CA GLN A 457 63.50 -63.25 -81.52
C GLN A 457 63.87 -63.89 -80.17
N GLN A 458 65.01 -63.51 -79.58
CA GLN A 458 65.36 -63.89 -78.20
C GLN A 458 64.34 -63.35 -77.17
N LEU A 459 63.77 -62.17 -77.41
CA LEU A 459 62.73 -61.59 -76.57
C LEU A 459 61.36 -62.30 -76.75
N ALA A 460 61.07 -62.83 -77.94
CA ALA A 460 59.87 -63.61 -78.22
C ALA A 460 59.94 -65.02 -77.61
N ASP A 461 61.10 -65.66 -77.64
CA ASP A 461 61.34 -66.95 -76.99
C ASP A 461 61.30 -66.82 -75.46
N ALA A 462 61.85 -65.73 -74.91
CA ALA A 462 61.76 -65.41 -73.48
C ALA A 462 60.33 -65.06 -73.01
N LYS A 463 59.49 -64.50 -73.89
CA LYS A 463 58.06 -64.23 -73.61
C LYS A 463 57.19 -65.48 -73.70
N SER A 464 57.57 -66.47 -74.50
CA SER A 464 56.79 -67.71 -74.67
C SER A 464 57.03 -68.73 -73.55
N ALA A 465 58.16 -68.65 -72.83
CA ALA A 465 58.45 -69.44 -71.64
C ALA A 465 57.76 -68.93 -70.35
N ALA A 466 57.06 -67.78 -70.39
CA ALA A 466 56.50 -67.10 -69.22
C ALA A 466 54.99 -67.27 -69.01
N ASN A 467 54.32 -68.12 -69.79
CA ASN A 467 52.90 -68.46 -69.62
C ASN A 467 52.72 -69.95 -69.29
N GLY A 468 52.95 -70.28 -68.02
CA GLY A 468 52.84 -71.65 -67.51
C GLY A 468 53.26 -71.79 -66.05
N ASP A 469 52.51 -71.12 -65.17
CA ASP A 469 52.41 -71.37 -63.72
C ASP A 469 53.48 -70.81 -62.75
N THR A 470 52.95 -70.35 -61.61
CA THR A 470 53.56 -70.05 -60.31
C THR A 470 54.53 -68.85 -60.14
N ALA A 471 54.05 -67.86 -59.37
CA ALA A 471 54.64 -67.06 -58.27
C ALA A 471 56.16 -66.81 -58.10
N ALA A 472 57.06 -67.32 -58.95
CA ALA A 472 58.50 -67.13 -58.93
C ALA A 472 59.02 -66.24 -60.09
N GLY A 473 58.29 -66.16 -61.20
CA GLY A 473 58.63 -65.28 -62.34
C GLY A 473 58.48 -63.78 -62.02
N ASP A 474 57.52 -63.44 -61.17
CA ASP A 474 57.18 -62.07 -60.78
C ASP A 474 58.23 -61.41 -59.86
N ALA A 475 59.08 -62.21 -59.22
CA ALA A 475 60.21 -61.74 -58.41
C ALA A 475 61.44 -61.44 -59.28
N VAL A 476 61.72 -62.29 -60.28
CA VAL A 476 62.82 -62.10 -61.23
C VAL A 476 62.54 -60.96 -62.20
N LEU A 477 61.27 -60.79 -62.63
CA LEU A 477 60.84 -59.62 -63.41
C LEU A 477 60.96 -58.34 -62.60
N ARG A 478 60.57 -58.32 -61.31
CA ARG A 478 60.79 -57.16 -60.43
C ARG A 478 62.26 -56.81 -60.25
N GLU A 479 63.12 -57.80 -60.07
CA GLU A 479 64.56 -57.58 -59.93
C GLU A 479 65.18 -57.01 -61.21
N LYS A 480 64.84 -57.56 -62.39
CA LYS A 480 65.29 -57.05 -63.68
C LYS A 480 64.72 -55.68 -64.02
N LEU A 481 63.46 -55.39 -63.65
CA LEU A 481 62.84 -54.09 -63.84
C LEU A 481 63.49 -53.02 -62.95
N ASN A 482 63.80 -53.36 -61.69
CA ASN A 482 64.51 -52.46 -60.77
C ASN A 482 65.95 -52.20 -61.23
N GLN A 483 66.61 -53.19 -61.83
CA GLN A 483 67.94 -53.03 -62.42
C GLN A 483 67.93 -52.13 -63.66
N LEU A 484 66.96 -52.33 -64.56
CA LEU A 484 66.79 -51.47 -65.74
C LEU A 484 66.40 -50.04 -65.36
N ALA A 485 65.54 -49.87 -64.35
CA ALA A 485 65.18 -48.55 -63.81
C ALA A 485 66.40 -47.83 -63.20
N ALA A 486 67.29 -48.55 -62.51
CA ALA A 486 68.53 -47.99 -61.98
C ALA A 486 69.49 -47.53 -63.10
N GLU A 487 69.60 -48.30 -64.19
CA GLU A 487 70.43 -47.93 -65.35
C GLU A 487 69.87 -46.70 -66.10
N VAL A 488 68.55 -46.64 -66.31
CA VAL A 488 67.90 -45.49 -66.98
C VAL A 488 68.04 -44.21 -66.13
N VAL A 489 67.87 -44.31 -64.81
CA VAL A 489 68.07 -43.16 -63.90
C VAL A 489 69.54 -42.76 -63.84
N ALA A 490 70.48 -43.70 -63.87
CA ALA A 490 71.92 -43.40 -63.96
C ALA A 490 72.30 -42.75 -65.31
N MET A 491 71.69 -43.17 -66.42
CA MET A 491 71.87 -42.55 -67.74
C MET A 491 71.28 -41.14 -67.77
N ALA A 492 70.11 -40.92 -67.17
CA ALA A 492 69.50 -39.59 -67.02
C ALA A 492 70.37 -38.66 -66.17
N ALA A 493 70.88 -39.13 -65.03
CA ALA A 493 71.81 -38.37 -64.20
C ALA A 493 73.11 -38.02 -64.93
N ARG A 494 73.57 -38.87 -65.88
CA ARG A 494 74.72 -38.57 -66.75
C ARG A 494 74.41 -37.50 -67.79
N ILE A 495 73.22 -37.48 -68.37
CA ILE A 495 72.80 -36.46 -69.34
C ILE A 495 72.61 -35.09 -68.64
N GLU A 496 72.08 -35.08 -67.41
CA GLU A 496 71.83 -33.86 -66.64
C GLU A 496 73.07 -33.24 -65.97
N GLY A 497 74.18 -34.00 -65.83
CA GLY A 497 75.44 -33.50 -65.28
C GLY A 497 75.47 -33.32 -63.75
N PRO A 498 76.57 -32.79 -63.18
CA PRO A 498 76.85 -32.82 -61.74
C PRO A 498 75.89 -31.99 -60.86
N GLN A 499 75.01 -31.18 -61.46
CA GLN A 499 74.01 -30.34 -60.78
C GLN A 499 72.59 -30.95 -60.78
N SER A 500 72.42 -32.21 -61.22
CA SER A 500 71.11 -32.87 -61.24
C SER A 500 70.51 -33.06 -59.84
N ARG A 501 69.20 -32.76 -59.69
CA ARG A 501 68.40 -33.04 -58.48
C ARG A 501 68.39 -34.53 -58.12
N ILE A 502 68.68 -35.41 -59.06
CA ILE A 502 68.76 -36.86 -58.85
C ILE A 502 69.97 -37.21 -57.96
N ASN A 503 71.12 -36.55 -58.15
CA ASN A 503 72.31 -36.77 -57.33
C ASN A 503 72.10 -36.28 -55.88
N THR A 504 71.35 -35.20 -55.66
CA THR A 504 71.02 -34.72 -54.32
C THR A 504 70.08 -35.67 -53.58
N LEU A 505 69.10 -36.25 -54.28
CA LEU A 505 68.12 -37.17 -53.68
C LEU A 505 68.70 -38.54 -53.36
N VAL A 506 69.63 -39.03 -54.19
CA VAL A 506 70.36 -40.27 -53.91
C VAL A 506 71.34 -40.08 -52.73
N GLY A 507 71.87 -38.86 -52.52
CA GLY A 507 72.79 -38.54 -51.42
C GLY A 507 72.19 -38.66 -50.02
N ASP A 508 70.94 -38.23 -49.83
CA ASP A 508 70.33 -38.02 -48.51
C ASP A 508 69.64 -39.25 -47.87
N GLU A 509 69.45 -40.36 -48.59
CA GLU A 509 68.84 -41.56 -48.00
C GLU A 509 69.86 -42.46 -47.30
N ALA A 510 69.78 -42.47 -45.95
CA ALA A 510 70.47 -43.38 -45.06
C ALA A 510 69.62 -44.64 -44.79
N SER A 511 70.20 -45.79 -45.16
CA SER A 511 69.84 -47.19 -44.88
C SER A 511 68.56 -47.46 -44.06
N VAL A 512 67.49 -47.91 -44.73
CA VAL A 512 66.37 -48.59 -44.06
C VAL A 512 66.69 -50.09 -43.98
N ARG A 513 66.69 -50.61 -42.75
CA ARG A 513 67.08 -51.97 -42.37
C ARG A 513 65.91 -52.93 -42.68
N GLY A 514 66.05 -53.75 -43.72
CA GLY A 514 65.12 -54.85 -44.04
C GLY A 514 65.30 -55.40 -45.46
N ASP A 515 66.13 -56.44 -45.61
CA ASP A 515 66.31 -57.48 -46.67
C ASP A 515 65.96 -57.24 -48.17
N VAL A 516 65.70 -56.02 -48.62
CA VAL A 516 65.54 -55.70 -50.05
C VAL A 516 66.43 -54.50 -50.39
N VAL A 517 67.50 -54.73 -51.15
CA VAL A 517 68.47 -53.69 -51.57
C VAL A 517 67.75 -52.57 -52.32
N SER A 518 67.79 -51.36 -51.75
CA SER A 518 67.09 -50.17 -52.27
C SER A 518 67.63 -49.73 -53.63
N LEU A 519 66.77 -49.17 -54.47
CA LEU A 519 67.09 -48.61 -55.79
C LEU A 519 68.21 -47.56 -55.69
N ALA A 520 68.19 -46.72 -54.65
CA ALA A 520 69.22 -45.70 -54.41
C ALA A 520 70.61 -46.31 -54.12
N GLU A 521 70.64 -47.47 -53.46
CA GLU A 521 71.86 -48.19 -53.12
C GLU A 521 72.49 -48.85 -54.37
N ARG A 522 71.65 -49.35 -55.30
CA ARG A 522 72.09 -49.85 -56.61
C ARG A 522 72.57 -48.73 -57.54
N ILE A 523 71.91 -47.57 -57.53
CA ILE A 523 72.36 -46.38 -58.27
C ILE A 523 73.73 -45.92 -57.73
N LYS A 524 73.92 -45.88 -56.40
CA LYS A 524 75.24 -45.61 -55.77
C LYS A 524 76.29 -46.66 -56.17
N ALA A 525 75.94 -47.95 -56.20
CA ALA A 525 76.86 -49.02 -56.58
C ALA A 525 77.29 -48.92 -58.06
N LEU A 526 76.37 -48.60 -58.98
CA LEU A 526 76.68 -48.36 -60.40
C LEU A 526 77.54 -47.12 -60.60
N GLN A 527 77.25 -46.01 -59.90
CA GLN A 527 78.09 -44.82 -59.92
C GLN A 527 79.50 -45.10 -59.38
N ARG A 528 79.65 -45.93 -58.33
CA ARG A 528 80.95 -46.34 -57.76
C ARG A 528 81.74 -47.28 -58.66
N ALA A 529 81.10 -48.29 -59.25
CA ALA A 529 81.74 -49.21 -60.19
C ALA A 529 82.25 -48.48 -61.45
N GLN A 530 81.51 -47.48 -61.94
CA GLN A 530 81.90 -46.71 -63.13
C GLN A 530 82.90 -45.59 -62.83
N SER A 531 82.92 -45.03 -61.62
CA SER A 531 84.01 -44.12 -61.19
C SER A 531 85.31 -44.89 -60.95
N ALA A 532 85.25 -46.15 -60.49
CA ALA A 532 86.42 -47.04 -60.45
C ALA A 532 86.94 -47.42 -61.86
N GLN A 533 86.06 -47.51 -62.87
CA GLN A 533 86.44 -47.81 -64.27
C GLN A 533 86.96 -46.57 -65.02
N ARG A 534 86.68 -45.35 -64.56
CA ARG A 534 87.27 -44.08 -65.04
C ARG A 534 88.58 -43.68 -64.34
N GLY A 535 88.99 -44.39 -63.28
CA GLY A 535 90.29 -44.23 -62.61
C GLY A 535 91.39 -45.17 -63.12
N SER A 536 91.08 -45.99 -64.12
CA SER A 536 91.97 -47.00 -64.73
C SER A 536 92.18 -46.78 -66.25
N ALA A 537 91.87 -45.59 -66.76
CA ALA A 537 92.10 -45.18 -68.15
C ALA A 537 92.69 -43.77 -68.19
#